data_AF-A0A813E6J1-F1
#
_entry.id   AF-A0A813E6J1-F1
#
_cell.length_a   1.000
_cell.length_b   1.000
_cell.length_c   1.000
_cell.angle_alpha   90.00
_cell.angle_beta   90.00
_cell.angle_gamma   90.00
#
_symmetry.space_group_name_H-M   'P 1'
#
loop_
_entity.id
_entity.type
_entity.pdbx_description
1 polymer ?
#
loop_
_entity_poly.entity_id
_entity_poly.type
_entity_poly.pdbx_seq_one_letter_code
_entity_poly.pdbx_strand_id
1 'polypeptide(L)'
;VAAAWALGVFLVVGSSFCSRSLLGFQAPLFLPVRLRSQGSRRGLAMRGLAPAASLDELAAADEFLQTWDREDRARRKAGIAPAEAIPEAEKLRAALRIQISEGMTSVRFGLMAENGLEAVKAMKSWTTALQLPVRGVATVGDDGQAADKKEVAAGPVYVKYMYKEGEGATLAYMKRHVGATRGVHINPDREDGELRMYGDFPLELFDLAEGA
;
A
#
# COMPACT_ATOMS: atom_id res chain seq x y z
N VAL A 1 27.12 45.04 8.06
CA VAL A 1 25.68 45.33 8.00
C VAL A 1 24.99 44.41 8.98
N ALA A 2 24.57 44.96 10.13
CA ALA A 2 23.90 44.25 11.21
C ALA A 2 22.38 44.38 11.03
N ALA A 3 21.63 43.30 11.28
CA ALA A 3 20.18 43.39 11.48
C ALA A 3 19.73 42.29 12.44
N ALA A 4 19.27 42.73 13.60
CA ALA A 4 18.68 41.97 14.67
C ALA A 4 17.21 41.62 14.35
N TRP A 5 16.72 40.49 14.87
CA TRP A 5 15.29 40.22 14.97
C TRP A 5 14.95 39.82 16.41
N ALA A 6 14.04 40.59 16.99
CA ALA A 6 13.59 40.53 18.36
C ALA A 6 12.40 39.58 18.53
N LEU A 7 12.37 38.91 19.69
CA LEU A 7 11.26 38.13 20.23
C LEU A 7 10.08 39.03 20.62
N GLY A 8 8.87 38.61 20.26
CA GLY A 8 7.61 39.17 20.74
C GLY A 8 6.79 38.11 21.46
N VAL A 9 6.75 38.18 22.78
CA VAL A 9 5.85 37.45 23.68
C VAL A 9 4.57 38.27 23.82
N PHE A 10 3.40 37.64 23.67
CA PHE A 10 2.12 38.19 24.11
C PHE A 10 1.48 37.27 25.14
N LEU A 11 1.10 37.87 26.25
CA LEU A 11 0.43 37.27 27.40
C LEU A 11 -0.64 38.28 27.84
N VAL A 12 -1.68 37.79 28.52
CA VAL A 12 -2.67 38.52 29.37
C VAL A 12 -3.92 39.05 28.62
N VAL A 13 -5.19 38.94 29.06
CA VAL A 13 -5.95 38.35 30.20
C VAL A 13 -7.46 38.52 29.88
N GLY A 14 -8.34 37.71 30.51
CA GLY A 14 -9.73 38.10 30.79
C GLY A 14 -10.62 36.88 31.15
N SER A 15 -10.89 36.55 32.42
CA SER A 15 -12.00 37.05 33.29
C SER A 15 -13.40 36.81 32.70
N SER A 16 -14.47 36.33 33.35
CA SER A 16 -14.81 35.70 34.64
C SER A 16 -16.35 35.49 34.64
N PHE A 17 -16.85 34.51 35.40
CA PHE A 17 -18.16 34.46 36.10
C PHE A 17 -19.52 34.29 35.36
N CYS A 18 -20.21 33.16 35.66
CA CYS A 18 -21.63 33.06 36.14
C CYS A 18 -22.00 31.56 36.26
N SER A 19 -22.17 30.98 37.45
CA SER A 19 -23.32 30.96 38.37
C SER A 19 -24.31 29.80 38.16
N ARG A 20 -24.40 28.98 39.22
CA ARG A 20 -25.38 27.95 39.67
C ARG A 20 -26.72 27.79 38.92
N SER A 21 -27.14 26.54 38.72
CA SER A 21 -28.30 25.95 39.46
C SER A 21 -28.49 24.44 39.24
N LEU A 22 -29.03 23.82 40.29
CA LEU A 22 -29.38 22.40 40.50
C LEU A 22 -30.77 22.05 39.94
N LEU A 23 -31.07 20.74 39.93
CA LEU A 23 -32.35 20.05 39.67
C LEU A 23 -32.57 19.79 38.18
N GLY A 24 -32.92 18.61 37.67
CA GLY A 24 -33.33 17.33 38.23
C GLY A 24 -33.99 16.54 37.08
N PHE A 25 -34.31 15.27 37.34
CA PHE A 25 -35.30 14.46 36.63
C PHE A 25 -34.95 13.69 35.34
N GLN A 26 -35.23 12.38 35.47
CA GLN A 26 -35.74 11.40 34.51
C GLN A 26 -34.81 10.76 33.46
N ALA A 27 -34.37 9.56 33.84
CA ALA A 27 -33.97 8.48 32.94
C ALA A 27 -35.15 8.00 32.07
N PRO A 28 -34.92 7.71 30.78
CA PRO A 28 -35.73 6.76 30.05
C PRO A 28 -35.09 5.37 30.03
N LEU A 29 -35.90 4.38 30.42
CA LEU A 29 -35.72 2.96 30.22
C LEU A 29 -35.43 2.66 28.74
N PHE A 30 -34.19 2.32 28.41
CA PHE A 30 -33.87 1.70 27.13
C PHE A 30 -34.02 0.18 27.24
N LEU A 31 -35.03 -0.34 26.55
CA LEU A 31 -35.24 -1.76 26.29
C LEU A 31 -34.00 -2.37 25.61
N PRO A 32 -33.54 -3.58 26.01
CA PRO A 32 -32.51 -4.28 25.27
C PRO A 32 -33.09 -4.83 23.97
N VAL A 33 -32.86 -4.14 22.85
CA VAL A 33 -33.04 -4.72 21.52
C VAL A 33 -31.99 -5.82 21.36
N ARG A 34 -32.44 -7.08 21.45
CA ARG A 34 -31.67 -8.26 21.02
C ARG A 34 -31.45 -8.16 19.50
N LEU A 35 -30.34 -7.57 19.08
CA LEU A 35 -29.81 -7.73 17.74
C LEU A 35 -29.23 -9.14 17.61
N ARG A 36 -30.10 -10.10 17.27
CA ARG A 36 -29.69 -11.40 16.77
C ARG A 36 -29.18 -11.22 15.34
N SER A 37 -27.95 -10.71 15.20
CA SER A 37 -27.23 -10.69 13.93
C SER A 37 -26.58 -12.06 13.72
N GLN A 38 -27.39 -13.06 13.34
CA GLN A 38 -26.89 -14.14 12.48
C GLN A 38 -26.85 -13.61 11.05
N GLY A 39 -25.92 -12.70 10.79
CA GLY A 39 -25.52 -12.32 9.46
C GLY A 39 -24.40 -13.26 9.03
N SER A 40 -24.78 -14.33 8.34
CA SER A 40 -23.87 -15.19 7.59
C SER A 40 -22.93 -14.31 6.75
N ARG A 41 -21.68 -14.14 7.19
CA ARG A 41 -20.59 -13.69 6.32
C ARG A 41 -20.27 -14.84 5.36
N ARG A 42 -21.20 -15.17 4.48
CA ARG A 42 -20.85 -15.78 3.20
C ARG A 42 -20.25 -14.65 2.39
N GLY A 43 -18.95 -14.43 2.63
CA GLY A 43 -18.14 -13.59 1.77
C GLY A 43 -18.41 -13.99 0.33
N LEU A 44 -18.49 -13.00 -0.56
CA LEU A 44 -18.19 -13.27 -1.96
C LEU A 44 -16.81 -13.93 -1.94
N ALA A 45 -16.79 -15.25 -2.08
CA ALA A 45 -15.55 -15.99 -2.20
C ALA A 45 -14.82 -15.38 -3.40
N MET A 46 -13.70 -14.73 -3.12
CA MET A 46 -12.79 -14.22 -4.14
C MET A 46 -12.39 -15.41 -5.01
N ARG A 47 -13.05 -15.54 -6.15
CA ARG A 47 -12.76 -16.57 -7.15
C ARG A 47 -11.46 -16.16 -7.84
N GLY A 48 -10.33 -16.33 -7.17
CA GLY A 48 -9.03 -15.95 -7.73
C GLY A 48 -7.86 -15.78 -6.77
N LEU A 49 -8.01 -15.63 -5.45
CA LEU A 49 -6.80 -15.66 -4.61
C LEU A 49 -6.29 -17.10 -4.49
N ALA A 50 -4.96 -17.24 -4.39
CA ALA A 50 -4.36 -18.52 -4.05
C ALA A 50 -4.89 -18.98 -2.67
N PRO A 51 -5.07 -20.29 -2.46
CA PRO A 51 -5.56 -20.82 -1.19
C PRO A 51 -4.68 -20.38 -0.02
N ALA A 52 -5.27 -20.36 1.19
CA ALA A 52 -4.55 -19.98 2.40
C ALA A 52 -3.25 -20.79 2.56
N ALA A 53 -2.13 -20.09 2.65
CA ALA A 53 -0.85 -20.70 3.01
C ALA A 53 -0.86 -21.08 4.50
N SER A 54 -0.15 -22.14 4.85
CA SER A 54 0.12 -22.49 6.26
C SER A 54 0.97 -21.41 6.93
N LEU A 55 0.92 -21.36 8.27
CA LEU A 55 1.74 -20.42 9.04
C LEU A 55 3.24 -20.62 8.79
N ASP A 56 3.67 -21.88 8.62
CA ASP A 56 5.07 -22.21 8.33
C ASP A 56 5.49 -21.73 6.93
N GLU A 57 4.63 -21.87 5.93
CA GLU A 57 4.87 -21.34 4.58
C GLU A 57 4.93 -19.81 4.57
N LEU A 58 4.05 -19.15 5.33
CA LEU A 58 4.04 -17.69 5.48
C LEU A 58 5.34 -17.20 6.14
N ALA A 59 5.77 -17.85 7.22
CA ALA A 59 7.01 -17.53 7.91
C ALA A 59 8.24 -17.74 7.01
N ALA A 60 8.31 -18.86 6.29
CA ALA A 60 9.40 -19.14 5.36
C ALA A 60 9.44 -18.15 4.19
N ALA A 61 8.28 -17.77 3.64
CA ALA A 61 8.19 -16.75 2.60
C ALA A 61 8.61 -15.36 3.10
N ASP A 62 8.20 -14.99 4.31
CA ASP A 62 8.60 -13.74 4.95
C ASP A 62 10.12 -13.68 5.16
N GLU A 63 10.70 -14.71 5.79
CA GLU A 63 12.15 -14.80 6.02
C GLU A 63 12.94 -14.70 4.71
N PHE A 64 12.49 -15.40 3.66
CA PHE A 64 13.12 -15.35 2.35
C PHE A 64 13.07 -13.94 1.74
N LEU A 65 11.89 -13.29 1.74
CA LEU A 65 11.73 -11.95 1.16
C LEU A 65 12.52 -10.90 1.93
N GLN A 66 12.57 -10.97 3.27
CA GLN A 66 13.37 -10.07 4.09
C GLN A 66 14.88 -10.25 3.84
N THR A 67 15.33 -11.50 3.68
CA THR A 67 16.73 -11.80 3.40
C THR A 67 17.12 -11.27 2.02
N TRP A 68 16.31 -11.54 1.01
CA TRP A 68 16.52 -11.02 -0.34
C TRP A 68 16.55 -9.48 -0.36
N ASP A 69 15.60 -8.81 0.29
CA ASP A 69 15.54 -7.35 0.36
C ASP A 69 16.80 -6.76 1.02
N ARG A 70 17.24 -7.35 2.13
CA ARG A 70 18.45 -6.92 2.84
C ARG A 70 19.69 -7.06 1.96
N GLU A 71 19.82 -8.17 1.23
CA GLU A 71 20.95 -8.42 0.31
C GLU A 71 20.92 -7.46 -0.88
N ASP A 72 19.76 -7.25 -1.49
CA ASP A 72 19.61 -6.34 -2.63
C ASP A 72 19.91 -4.89 -2.24
N ARG A 73 19.41 -4.42 -1.09
CA ARG A 73 19.77 -3.11 -0.54
C ARG A 73 21.26 -2.98 -0.25
N ALA A 74 21.90 -4.02 0.28
CA ALA A 74 23.33 -4.03 0.51
C ALA A 74 24.11 -3.91 -0.82
N ARG A 75 23.68 -4.64 -1.86
CA ARG A 75 24.25 -4.55 -3.21
C ARG A 75 24.11 -3.16 -3.82
N ARG A 76 22.91 -2.56 -3.78
CA ARG A 76 22.68 -1.18 -4.28
C ARG A 76 23.51 -0.15 -3.53
N LYS A 77 23.61 -0.29 -2.21
CA LYS A 77 24.47 0.57 -1.37
C LYS A 77 25.95 0.45 -1.75
N ALA A 78 26.39 -0.74 -2.18
CA ALA A 78 27.73 -0.98 -2.70
C ALA A 78 27.91 -0.51 -4.16
N GLY A 79 26.89 0.07 -4.80
CA GLY A 79 26.94 0.52 -6.20
C GLY A 79 26.91 -0.62 -7.22
N ILE A 80 26.55 -1.84 -6.79
CA ILE A 80 26.42 -2.99 -7.68
C ILE A 80 25.11 -2.83 -8.44
N ALA A 81 25.20 -2.77 -9.77
CA ALA A 81 24.04 -2.70 -10.64
C ALA A 81 23.08 -3.89 -10.42
N PRO A 82 21.76 -3.70 -10.63
CA PRO A 82 20.82 -4.81 -10.72
C PRO A 82 21.31 -5.82 -11.76
N ALA A 83 21.19 -7.11 -11.45
CA ALA A 83 21.51 -8.14 -12.43
C ALA A 83 20.44 -8.13 -13.54
N GLU A 84 20.83 -8.34 -14.80
CA GLU A 84 19.88 -8.46 -15.92
C GLU A 84 18.90 -9.62 -15.74
N ALA A 85 19.32 -10.67 -15.02
CA ALA A 85 18.46 -11.78 -14.64
C ALA A 85 18.55 -11.99 -13.12
N ILE A 86 17.41 -12.25 -12.49
CA ILE A 86 17.33 -12.66 -11.08
C ILE A 86 17.34 -14.19 -11.06
N PRO A 87 18.41 -14.87 -10.61
CA PRO A 87 18.46 -16.33 -10.60
C PRO A 87 17.32 -16.97 -9.80
N GLU A 88 16.86 -16.28 -8.76
CA GLU A 88 15.78 -16.71 -7.88
C GLU A 88 14.41 -16.10 -8.24
N ALA A 89 14.21 -15.64 -9.48
CA ALA A 89 12.96 -14.97 -9.90
C ALA A 89 11.70 -15.80 -9.57
N GLU A 90 11.70 -17.11 -9.84
CA GLU A 90 10.57 -17.97 -9.51
C GLU A 90 10.32 -18.09 -8.01
N LYS A 91 11.38 -18.15 -7.22
CA LYS A 91 11.29 -18.22 -5.75
C LYS A 91 10.71 -16.93 -5.17
N LEU A 92 11.11 -15.77 -5.71
CA LEU A 92 10.50 -14.47 -5.39
C LEU A 92 9.02 -14.43 -5.75
N ARG A 93 8.66 -14.84 -6.97
CA ARG A 93 7.26 -14.90 -7.42
C ARG A 93 6.43 -15.79 -6.49
N ALA A 94 6.95 -16.96 -6.13
CA ALA A 94 6.28 -17.89 -5.22
C ALA A 94 6.09 -17.29 -3.82
N ALA A 95 7.14 -16.73 -3.22
CA ALA A 95 7.07 -16.12 -1.90
C ALA A 95 6.09 -14.92 -1.86
N LEU A 96 6.08 -14.10 -2.91
CA LEU A 96 5.11 -13.00 -3.04
C LEU A 96 3.67 -13.51 -3.14
N ARG A 97 3.41 -14.57 -3.91
CA ARG A 97 2.08 -15.19 -3.98
C ARG A 97 1.64 -15.75 -2.63
N ILE A 98 2.56 -16.35 -1.87
CA ILE A 98 2.29 -16.82 -0.51
C ILE A 98 1.90 -15.65 0.40
N GLN A 99 2.63 -14.53 0.34
CA GLN A 99 2.30 -13.34 1.14
C GLN A 99 0.96 -12.70 0.76
N ILE A 100 0.52 -12.85 -0.49
CA ILE A 100 -0.75 -12.31 -1.02
C ILE A 100 -1.86 -13.37 -1.09
N SER A 101 -1.68 -14.52 -0.43
CA SER A 101 -2.69 -15.58 -0.32
C SER A 101 -3.87 -15.20 0.59
N GLU A 102 -4.88 -16.06 0.62
CA GLU A 102 -6.02 -15.97 1.55
C GLU A 102 -5.56 -15.71 3.01
N GLY A 103 -6.33 -14.90 3.76
CA GLY A 103 -5.97 -14.42 5.09
C GLY A 103 -5.20 -13.09 5.13
N MET A 104 -4.90 -12.50 3.97
CA MET A 104 -4.42 -11.11 3.86
C MET A 104 -5.59 -10.12 3.90
N THR A 105 -5.50 -9.09 4.74
CA THR A 105 -6.58 -8.10 4.93
C THR A 105 -6.47 -6.93 3.94
N SER A 106 -5.26 -6.47 3.64
CA SER A 106 -4.98 -5.48 2.61
C SER A 106 -3.58 -5.64 2.02
N VAL A 107 -3.35 -5.08 0.84
CA VAL A 107 -2.00 -4.89 0.30
C VAL A 107 -1.88 -3.51 -0.31
N ARG A 108 -0.73 -2.88 -0.09
CA ARG A 108 -0.32 -1.66 -0.79
C ARG A 108 0.85 -1.96 -1.72
N PHE A 109 0.76 -1.48 -2.95
CA PHE A 109 1.91 -1.39 -3.86
C PHE A 109 2.34 0.07 -4.00
N GLY A 110 3.65 0.27 -4.05
CA GLY A 110 4.23 1.43 -4.68
C GLY A 110 5.14 0.99 -5.80
N LEU A 111 4.89 1.51 -6.99
CA LEU A 111 5.63 1.18 -8.20
C LEU A 111 6.31 2.45 -8.73
N MET A 112 7.61 2.38 -8.96
CA MET A 112 8.43 3.48 -9.48
C MET A 112 9.02 3.07 -10.83
N ALA A 113 8.67 3.82 -11.89
CA ALA A 113 9.08 3.54 -13.26
C ALA A 113 9.57 4.79 -13.97
N GLU A 114 10.24 4.62 -15.12
CA GLU A 114 10.78 5.74 -15.90
C GLU A 114 9.70 6.56 -16.61
N ASN A 115 8.54 5.96 -16.85
CA ASN A 115 7.41 6.60 -17.54
C ASN A 115 6.09 5.92 -17.22
N GLY A 116 4.98 6.56 -17.58
CA GLY A 116 3.65 6.03 -17.35
C GLY A 116 3.33 4.76 -18.13
N LEU A 117 3.99 4.50 -19.27
CA LEU A 117 3.77 3.30 -20.07
C LEU A 117 4.30 2.06 -19.34
N GLU A 118 5.56 2.10 -18.90
CA GLU A 118 6.18 1.06 -18.08
C GLU A 118 5.38 0.82 -16.80
N ALA A 119 4.96 1.90 -16.13
CA ALA A 119 4.20 1.79 -14.91
C ALA A 119 2.87 1.06 -15.10
N VAL A 120 2.12 1.36 -16.17
CA VAL A 120 0.86 0.68 -16.47
C VAL A 120 1.09 -0.78 -16.87
N LYS A 121 2.15 -1.06 -17.66
CA LYS A 121 2.52 -2.43 -18.04
C LYS A 121 2.82 -3.26 -16.79
N ALA A 122 3.74 -2.79 -15.94
CA ALA A 122 4.12 -3.48 -14.72
C ALA A 122 2.93 -3.61 -13.76
N MET A 123 2.12 -2.57 -13.59
CA MET A 123 0.89 -2.64 -12.78
C MET A 123 -0.04 -3.78 -13.24
N LYS A 124 -0.25 -3.92 -14.55
CA LYS A 124 -1.05 -5.01 -15.13
C LYS A 124 -0.41 -6.38 -14.88
N SER A 125 0.88 -6.53 -15.16
CA SER A 125 1.64 -7.77 -14.95
C SER A 125 1.55 -8.24 -13.48
N TRP A 126 1.85 -7.34 -12.55
CA TRP A 126 1.84 -7.61 -11.11
C TRP A 126 0.46 -7.97 -10.59
N THR A 127 -0.56 -7.17 -10.89
CA THR A 127 -1.93 -7.47 -10.41
C THR A 127 -2.51 -8.72 -11.04
N THR A 128 -2.20 -9.02 -12.30
CA THR A 128 -2.62 -10.27 -12.94
C THR A 128 -1.97 -11.47 -12.28
N ALA A 129 -0.64 -11.44 -12.10
CA ALA A 129 0.10 -12.57 -11.54
C ALA A 129 -0.21 -12.86 -10.05
N LEU A 130 -0.61 -11.82 -9.31
CA LEU A 130 -1.06 -11.91 -7.91
C LEU A 130 -2.59 -12.04 -7.79
N GLN A 131 -3.31 -12.08 -8.92
CA GLN A 131 -4.77 -12.22 -8.98
C GLN A 131 -5.51 -11.14 -8.16
N LEU A 132 -5.01 -9.91 -8.22
CA LEU A 132 -5.55 -8.75 -7.54
C LEU A 132 -6.43 -7.90 -8.47
N PRO A 133 -7.59 -7.41 -8.00
CA PRO A 133 -8.53 -6.69 -8.84
C PRO A 133 -8.13 -5.22 -9.01
N VAL A 134 -7.90 -4.79 -10.26
CA VAL A 134 -7.58 -3.40 -10.60
C VAL A 134 -8.62 -2.81 -11.55
N ARG A 135 -9.15 -1.63 -11.22
CA ARG A 135 -10.11 -0.90 -12.08
C ARG A 135 -9.41 -0.06 -13.15
N GLY A 136 -8.20 0.40 -12.86
CA GLY A 136 -7.41 1.25 -13.74
C GLY A 136 -6.44 2.13 -12.96
N VAL A 137 -5.81 3.06 -13.67
CA VAL A 137 -4.86 4.03 -13.10
C VAL A 137 -5.32 5.44 -13.44
N ALA A 138 -5.57 6.26 -12.42
CA ALA A 138 -5.85 7.69 -12.55
C ALA A 138 -4.58 8.51 -12.32
N THR A 139 -4.46 9.66 -12.97
CA THR A 139 -3.33 10.58 -12.80
C THR A 139 -3.69 11.70 -11.84
N VAL A 140 -2.80 11.95 -10.88
CA VAL A 140 -2.94 12.99 -9.88
C VAL A 140 -1.72 13.90 -9.86
N GLY A 141 -1.96 15.20 -9.65
CA GLY A 141 -0.95 16.22 -9.49
C GLY A 141 -0.30 16.16 -8.10
N ASP A 142 0.68 17.03 -7.88
CA ASP A 142 1.40 17.15 -6.61
C ASP A 142 0.50 17.70 -5.48
N ASP A 143 -0.59 18.37 -5.86
CA ASP A 143 -1.68 18.87 -4.99
C ASP A 143 -2.76 17.81 -4.69
N GLY A 144 -2.62 16.60 -5.25
CA GLY A 144 -3.59 15.50 -5.10
C GLY A 144 -4.85 15.64 -5.96
N GLN A 145 -4.94 16.66 -6.81
CA GLN A 145 -6.06 16.83 -7.75
C GLN A 145 -5.83 16.03 -9.03
N ALA A 146 -6.88 15.85 -9.83
CA ALA A 146 -6.75 15.23 -11.15
C ALA A 146 -5.79 16.06 -12.02
N ALA A 147 -4.82 15.40 -12.65
CA ALA A 147 -3.83 16.03 -13.52
C ALA A 147 -3.86 15.46 -14.93
N ASP A 148 -3.35 16.24 -15.88
CA ASP A 148 -3.22 15.78 -17.26
C ASP A 148 -2.34 14.52 -17.35
N LYS A 149 -2.86 13.52 -18.05
CA LYS A 149 -2.20 12.22 -18.14
C LYS A 149 -0.88 12.30 -18.89
N LYS A 150 -0.79 13.10 -19.95
CA LYS A 150 0.41 13.19 -20.77
C LYS A 150 1.53 13.86 -19.99
N GLU A 151 1.23 14.90 -19.23
CA GLU A 151 2.21 15.60 -18.40
C GLU A 151 2.79 14.70 -17.29
N VAL A 152 1.93 13.95 -16.59
CA VAL A 152 2.39 13.05 -15.52
C VAL A 152 3.14 11.86 -16.08
N ALA A 153 2.68 11.27 -17.18
CA ALA A 153 3.23 10.03 -17.74
C ALA A 153 4.50 10.21 -18.57
N ALA A 154 4.89 11.43 -18.92
CA ALA A 154 6.02 11.72 -19.81
C ALA A 154 7.40 11.43 -19.20
N GLY A 155 7.51 11.44 -17.87
CA GLY A 155 8.75 11.18 -17.15
C GLY A 155 8.54 10.21 -16.00
N PRO A 156 9.49 10.11 -15.05
CA PRO A 156 9.42 9.13 -14.00
C PRO A 156 8.16 9.29 -13.14
N VAL A 157 7.54 8.16 -12.82
CA VAL A 157 6.24 8.12 -12.12
C VAL A 157 6.29 7.20 -10.91
N TYR A 158 5.41 7.51 -9.96
CA TYR A 158 5.05 6.65 -8.84
C TYR A 158 3.58 6.26 -8.97
N VAL A 159 3.29 4.97 -8.98
CA VAL A 159 1.93 4.42 -8.92
C VAL A 159 1.69 3.84 -7.55
N LYS A 160 0.66 4.36 -6.88
CA LYS A 160 0.12 3.80 -5.63
C LYS A 160 -1.10 2.96 -5.94
N TYR A 161 -1.06 1.70 -5.53
CA TYR A 161 -2.23 0.84 -5.53
C TYR A 161 -2.49 0.36 -4.10
N MET A 162 -3.76 0.23 -3.76
CA MET A 162 -4.21 -0.31 -2.49
C MET A 162 -5.35 -1.26 -2.78
N TYR A 163 -5.27 -2.46 -2.25
CA TYR A 163 -6.37 -3.42 -2.20
C TYR A 163 -6.72 -3.65 -0.73
N LYS A 164 -8.02 -3.77 -0.46
CA LYS A 164 -8.54 -4.17 0.84
C LYS A 164 -9.64 -5.19 0.63
N GLU A 165 -9.59 -6.26 1.41
CA GLU A 165 -10.56 -7.35 1.31
C GLU A 165 -11.98 -6.83 1.52
N GLY A 166 -12.89 -7.22 0.63
CA GLY A 166 -14.29 -6.80 0.66
C GLY A 166 -14.61 -5.45 0.02
N GLU A 167 -13.61 -4.63 -0.39
CA GLU A 167 -13.84 -3.32 -1.03
C GLU A 167 -13.91 -3.38 -2.57
N GLY A 168 -13.67 -4.56 -3.17
CA GLY A 168 -13.75 -4.77 -4.62
C GLY A 168 -12.53 -4.23 -5.39
N ALA A 169 -12.70 -4.02 -6.70
CA ALA A 169 -11.63 -3.52 -7.56
C ALA A 169 -11.31 -2.05 -7.27
N THR A 170 -10.03 -1.73 -7.06
CA THR A 170 -9.60 -0.39 -6.67
C THR A 170 -8.99 0.39 -7.82
N LEU A 171 -9.06 1.72 -7.72
CA LEU A 171 -8.41 2.64 -8.63
C LEU A 171 -7.01 2.95 -8.10
N ALA A 172 -5.98 2.73 -8.92
CA ALA A 172 -4.61 3.14 -8.61
C ALA A 172 -4.39 4.61 -8.97
N TYR A 173 -3.43 5.26 -8.31
CA TYR A 173 -3.09 6.66 -8.54
C TYR A 173 -1.64 6.79 -9.00
N MET A 174 -1.42 7.46 -10.13
CA MET A 174 -0.12 7.77 -10.70
C MET A 174 0.20 9.25 -10.48
N LYS A 175 1.40 9.53 -9.98
CA LYS A 175 1.95 10.88 -9.82
C LYS A 175 3.37 10.94 -10.34
N ARG A 176 3.91 12.15 -10.53
CA ARG A 176 5.32 12.34 -10.87
C ARG A 176 6.22 11.83 -9.74
N HIS A 177 7.35 11.26 -10.12
CA HIS A 177 8.36 10.77 -9.20
C HIS A 177 9.69 11.47 -9.49
N VAL A 178 10.29 12.06 -8.47
CA VAL A 178 11.56 12.79 -8.58
C VAL A 178 12.75 11.96 -8.06
N GLY A 179 12.47 10.80 -7.46
CA GLY A 179 13.50 9.91 -6.93
C GLY A 179 14.22 9.11 -8.03
N ALA A 180 15.42 8.64 -7.69
CA ALA A 180 16.20 7.74 -8.56
C ALA A 180 15.78 6.27 -8.41
N THR A 181 14.99 5.94 -7.39
CA THR A 181 14.55 4.57 -7.11
C THR A 181 13.60 4.07 -8.19
N ARG A 182 13.74 2.79 -8.57
CA ARG A 182 12.86 2.10 -9.50
C ARG A 182 12.49 0.72 -8.94
N GLY A 183 11.38 0.18 -9.42
CA GLY A 183 10.88 -1.12 -9.02
C GLY A 183 9.53 -1.07 -8.30
N VAL A 184 9.21 -2.12 -7.57
CA VAL A 184 7.95 -2.30 -6.86
C VAL A 184 8.23 -2.65 -5.41
N HIS A 185 7.67 -1.88 -4.47
CA HIS A 185 7.55 -2.34 -3.08
C HIS A 185 6.13 -2.80 -2.80
N ILE A 186 6.03 -3.76 -1.90
CA ILE A 186 4.77 -4.37 -1.48
C ILE A 186 4.68 -4.36 0.04
N ASN A 187 3.47 -4.06 0.53
CA ASN A 187 3.15 -4.01 1.94
C ASN A 187 1.86 -4.78 2.18
N PRO A 188 1.93 -6.11 2.35
CA PRO A 188 0.79 -6.89 2.79
C PRO A 188 0.51 -6.64 4.26
N ASP A 189 -0.76 -6.43 4.59
CA ASP A 189 -1.27 -6.36 5.95
C ASP A 189 -2.06 -7.64 6.25
N ARG A 190 -1.84 -8.20 7.45
CA ARG A 190 -2.52 -9.40 7.98
C ARG A 190 -3.06 -9.10 9.38
N GLU A 191 -3.88 -10.00 9.91
CA GLU A 191 -4.51 -9.82 11.23
C GLU A 191 -3.53 -9.92 12.40
N ASP A 192 -2.30 -10.40 12.17
CA ASP A 192 -1.24 -10.46 13.18
C ASP A 192 -0.68 -9.09 13.59
N GLY A 193 -0.97 -8.04 12.81
CA GLY A 193 -0.51 -6.68 13.08
C GLY A 193 0.97 -6.43 12.78
N GLU A 194 1.68 -7.41 12.19
CA GLU A 194 3.07 -7.21 11.82
C GLU A 194 3.19 -6.38 10.55
N LEU A 195 4.04 -5.34 10.59
CA LEU A 195 4.29 -4.48 9.45
C LEU A 195 5.28 -5.14 8.49
N ARG A 196 4.77 -5.62 7.36
CA ARG A 196 5.59 -6.21 6.29
C ARG A 196 5.82 -5.19 5.18
N MET A 197 7.06 -5.11 4.72
CA MET A 197 7.48 -4.28 3.59
C MET A 197 8.62 -4.99 2.88
N TYR A 198 8.44 -5.28 1.61
CA TYR A 198 9.47 -5.93 0.79
C TYR A 198 9.74 -5.15 -0.49
N GLY A 199 10.98 -5.24 -0.98
CA GLY A 199 11.42 -4.61 -2.23
C GLY A 199 12.35 -3.40 -2.03
N ASP A 200 12.77 -2.74 -3.11
CA ASP A 200 12.08 -2.71 -4.41
C ASP A 200 12.39 -3.90 -5.32
N PHE A 201 11.38 -4.62 -5.79
CA PHE A 201 11.52 -5.67 -6.80
C PHE A 201 11.59 -5.09 -8.23
N PRO A 202 12.20 -5.79 -9.19
CA PRO A 202 12.17 -5.34 -10.59
C PRO A 202 10.75 -5.25 -11.17
N LEU A 203 10.52 -4.28 -12.06
CA LEU A 203 9.20 -4.01 -12.64
C LEU A 203 8.69 -5.21 -13.45
N GLU A 204 9.61 -5.85 -14.15
CA GLU A 204 9.47 -7.01 -15.02
C GLU A 204 9.40 -8.34 -14.25
N LEU A 205 9.43 -8.34 -12.91
CA LEU A 205 9.39 -9.57 -12.12
C LEU A 205 8.19 -10.44 -12.51
N PHE A 206 7.05 -9.87 -12.87
CA PHE A 206 5.87 -10.63 -13.31
C PHE A 206 5.53 -10.41 -14.78
N ASP A 207 6.49 -9.98 -15.60
CA ASP A 207 6.24 -9.83 -17.03
C ASP A 207 5.64 -11.12 -17.59
N LEU A 208 4.43 -10.98 -18.11
CA LEU A 208 3.75 -12.06 -18.82
C LEU A 208 4.61 -12.33 -20.04
N ALA A 209 5.39 -13.41 -20.03
CA ALA A 209 6.08 -13.87 -21.22
C ALA A 209 5.02 -13.93 -22.34
N GLU A 210 5.21 -13.15 -23.41
CA GLU A 210 4.36 -13.24 -24.58
C GLU A 210 4.54 -14.65 -25.17
N GLY A 211 3.68 -15.60 -24.80
CA GLY A 211 3.59 -16.92 -25.42
C GLY A 211 4.01 -18.14 -24.60
N ALA A 212 3.52 -18.29 -23.36
CA ALA A 212 3.44 -19.60 -22.69
C ALA A 212 1.99 -20.14 -22.71
#